data_AF-A0A1G6FGU4-F1
#
_entry.id   AF-A0A1G6FGU4-F1
#
_cell.length_a   1.000
_cell.length_b   1.000
_cell.length_c   1.000
_cell.angle_alpha   90.00
_cell.angle_beta   90.00
_cell.angle_gamma   90.00
#
_symmetry.space_group_name_H-M   'P 1'
#
loop_
_entity.id
_entity.type
_entity.pdbx_description
1 polymer ?
#
loop_
_entity_poly.entity_id
_entity_poly.type
_entity_poly.pdbx_seq_one_letter_code
_entity_poly.pdbx_strand_id
1 'polypeptide(L)'
;AESELIAWVKWARHCRIPVFVELQRKIMRHKDHILNTIELGVTNARIEATNNKIKLLIRKAYGFRDVDSMIDMVLLYCSDLKIPLPNRNRVKYA
;
A
#
# COMPACT_ATOMS: atom_id res chain seq x y z
N ALA A 1 1.48 -20.35 1.38
CA ALA A 1 1.48 -19.21 0.43
C ALA A 1 2.84 -19.04 -0.23
N GLU A 2 3.92 -18.94 0.54
CA GLU A 2 5.28 -18.79 -0.02
C GLU A 2 5.76 -20.00 -0.83
N SER A 3 5.57 -21.22 -0.32
CA SER A 3 5.92 -22.46 -1.04
C SER A 3 5.25 -22.55 -2.41
N GLU A 4 3.94 -22.27 -2.45
CA GLU A 4 3.13 -22.25 -3.68
C GLU A 4 3.62 -21.18 -4.66
N LEU A 5 3.93 -19.99 -4.15
CA LEU A 5 4.45 -18.90 -4.97
C LEU A 5 5.79 -19.28 -5.60
N ILE A 6 6.70 -19.89 -4.83
CA ILE A 6 8.01 -20.34 -5.32
C ILE A 6 7.84 -21.44 -6.37
N ALA A 7 6.95 -22.41 -6.13
CA ALA A 7 6.65 -23.47 -7.09
C ALA A 7 6.13 -22.90 -8.41
N TRP A 8 5.20 -21.96 -8.36
CA TRP A 8 4.67 -21.27 -9.54
C TRP A 8 5.75 -20.45 -10.26
N VAL A 9 6.58 -19.70 -9.52
CA VAL A 9 7.69 -18.92 -10.09
C VAL A 9 8.68 -19.83 -10.83
N LYS A 10 8.98 -21.01 -10.28
CA LYS A 10 9.84 -22.00 -10.94
C LYS A 10 9.23 -22.44 -12.27
N TRP A 11 7.94 -22.79 -12.29
CA TRP A 11 7.24 -23.13 -13.53
C TRP A 11 7.24 -21.96 -14.54
N ALA A 12 6.86 -20.77 -14.10
CA ALA A 12 6.75 -19.58 -14.95
C ALA A 12 8.10 -19.14 -15.55
N ARG A 13 9.21 -19.44 -14.86
CA ARG A 13 10.56 -19.20 -15.38
C ARG A 13 10.94 -20.14 -16.53
N HIS A 14 10.39 -21.36 -16.55
CA HIS A 14 10.77 -22.42 -17.50
C HIS A 14 9.75 -22.66 -18.62
N CYS A 15 8.56 -22.07 -18.56
CA CYS A 15 7.47 -22.33 -19.53
C CYS A 15 7.73 -21.78 -20.95
N ARG A 16 8.81 -21.01 -21.17
CA ARG A 16 9.18 -20.36 -22.45
C ARG A 16 8.13 -19.41 -23.01
N ILE A 17 7.15 -18.97 -22.21
CA ILE A 17 6.18 -17.94 -22.58
C ILE A 17 6.68 -16.58 -22.05
N PRO A 18 7.05 -15.62 -22.91
CA PRO A 18 7.69 -14.36 -22.49
C PRO A 18 6.90 -13.59 -21.42
N VAL A 19 5.58 -13.52 -21.57
CA VAL A 19 4.68 -12.83 -20.64
C VAL A 19 4.75 -13.41 -19.22
N PHE A 20 4.81 -14.74 -19.08
CA PHE A 20 4.93 -15.39 -17.78
C PHE A 20 6.32 -15.19 -17.16
N VAL A 21 7.36 -15.21 -17.98
CA VAL A 21 8.74 -14.95 -17.53
C VAL A 21 8.87 -13.53 -17.01
N GLU A 22 8.25 -12.55 -17.66
CA GLU A 22 8.20 -11.16 -17.19
C GLU A 22 7.35 -10.99 -15.94
N LEU A 23 6.18 -11.63 -15.90
CA LEU A 23 5.27 -11.60 -14.76
C LEU A 23 5.96 -12.12 -13.50
N GLN A 24 6.64 -13.28 -13.58
CA GLN A 24 7.34 -13.80 -12.40
C GLN A 24 8.48 -12.87 -11.94
N ARG A 25 9.18 -12.16 -12.86
CA ARG A 25 10.17 -11.15 -12.46
C ARG A 25 9.51 -10.02 -11.67
N LYS A 26 8.34 -9.55 -12.10
CA LYS A 26 7.59 -8.50 -11.40
C LYS A 26 7.10 -8.97 -10.03
N ILE A 27 6.55 -10.18 -9.95
CA ILE A 27 6.13 -10.79 -8.69
C ILE A 27 7.30 -10.92 -7.73
N MET A 28 8.45 -11.40 -8.18
CA MET A 28 9.63 -11.57 -7.34
C MET A 28 10.20 -10.25 -6.81
N ARG A 29 10.09 -9.14 -7.56
CA ARG A 29 10.45 -7.80 -7.06
C ARG A 29 9.57 -7.32 -5.91
N HIS A 30 8.35 -7.85 -5.79
CA HIS A 30 7.37 -7.46 -4.77
C HIS A 30 6.97 -8.64 -3.86
N LYS A 31 7.79 -9.71 -3.81
CA LYS A 31 7.47 -10.96 -3.12
C LYS A 31 7.02 -10.70 -1.68
N ASP A 32 7.81 -9.95 -0.92
CA ASP A 32 7.55 -9.71 0.50
C ASP A 32 6.25 -8.94 0.71
N HIS A 33 5.98 -7.93 -0.13
CA HIS A 33 4.71 -7.19 -0.06
C HIS A 33 3.49 -8.07 -0.38
N ILE A 34 3.61 -8.98 -1.34
CA ILE A 34 2.55 -9.92 -1.69
C ILE A 34 2.28 -10.88 -0.52
N LEU A 35 3.34 -11.46 0.06
CA LEU A 35 3.23 -12.37 1.20
C LEU A 35 2.63 -11.66 2.42
N ASN A 36 3.10 -10.45 2.74
CA ASN A 36 2.55 -9.65 3.83
C ASN A 36 1.07 -9.32 3.61
N THR A 37 0.65 -9.06 2.37
CA THR A 37 -0.78 -8.78 2.05
C THR A 37 -1.65 -10.00 2.33
N ILE A 38 -1.16 -11.20 2.01
CA ILE A 38 -1.84 -12.46 2.28
C ILE A 38 -1.90 -12.72 3.79
N GLU A 39 -0.78 -12.53 4.50
CA GLU A 39 -0.68 -12.73 5.95
C GLU A 39 -1.58 -11.77 6.73
N LEU A 40 -1.60 -10.49 6.35
CA LEU A 40 -2.44 -9.47 6.96
C LEU A 40 -3.92 -9.58 6.56
N GLY A 41 -4.27 -10.44 5.60
CA GLY A 41 -5.63 -10.65 5.14
C GLY A 41 -6.29 -9.38 4.56
N VAL A 42 -5.51 -8.49 3.95
CA VAL A 42 -6.03 -7.22 3.46
C VAL A 42 -6.89 -7.46 2.22
N THR A 43 -8.17 -7.11 2.30
CA THR A 43 -9.08 -7.27 1.17
C THR A 43 -8.83 -6.21 0.09
N ASN A 44 -9.03 -6.57 -1.17
CA ASN A 44 -8.94 -5.62 -2.28
C ASN A 44 -9.90 -4.43 -2.09
N ALA A 45 -11.09 -4.68 -1.54
CA ALA A 45 -12.05 -3.62 -1.22
C ALA A 45 -11.50 -2.58 -0.24
N ARG A 46 -10.74 -3.00 0.79
CA ARG A 46 -10.09 -2.07 1.73
C ARG A 46 -8.97 -1.27 1.05
N ILE A 47 -8.17 -1.93 0.20
CA ILE A 47 -7.11 -1.26 -0.58
C ILE A 47 -7.70 -0.20 -1.51
N GLU A 48 -8.75 -0.56 -2.27
CA GLU A 48 -9.42 0.37 -3.18
C GLU A 48 -10.10 1.54 -2.47
N ALA A 49 -10.72 1.29 -1.31
CA ALA A 49 -11.27 2.35 -0.48
C ALA A 49 -10.19 3.34 -0.03
N THR A 50 -9.01 2.86 0.37
CA THR A 50 -7.86 3.70 0.71
C THR A 50 -7.34 4.47 -0.51
N ASN A 51 -7.18 3.80 -1.66
CA ASN A 51 -6.75 4.44 -2.91
C ASN A 51 -7.69 5.58 -3.33
N ASN A 52 -9.00 5.38 -3.20
CA ASN A 52 -9.99 6.42 -3.52
C ASN A 52 -9.91 7.60 -2.55
N LYS A 53 -9.67 7.36 -1.26
CA LYS A 53 -9.41 8.43 -0.29
C LYS A 53 -8.15 9.23 -0.66
N ILE A 54 -7.06 8.56 -1.00
CA ILE A 54 -5.81 9.22 -1.41
C ILE A 54 -6.04 10.07 -2.67
N LYS A 55 -6.72 9.54 -3.69
CA LYS A 55 -7.06 10.31 -4.91
C LYS A 55 -7.88 11.56 -4.59
N LEU A 56 -8.79 11.49 -3.64
CA LEU A 56 -9.57 12.66 -3.20
C LEU A 56 -8.69 13.69 -2.47
N LEU A 57 -7.78 13.25 -1.61
CA LEU A 57 -6.84 14.13 -0.90
C LEU A 57 -5.88 14.84 -1.86
N ILE A 58 -5.35 14.12 -2.85
CA ILE A 58 -4.50 14.71 -3.91
C ILE A 58 -5.24 15.84 -4.63
N ARG A 59 -6.52 15.65 -4.99
CA ARG A 59 -7.33 16.71 -5.62
C ARG A 59 -7.54 17.93 -4.71
N LYS A 60 -7.66 17.72 -3.40
CA LYS A 60 -7.76 18.81 -2.42
C LYS A 60 -6.43 19.55 -2.26
N ALA A 61 -5.32 18.85 -2.44
CA ALA A 61 -3.97 19.37 -2.26
C ALA A 61 -3.43 20.15 -3.48
N TYR A 62 -4.17 20.27 -4.59
CA TYR A 62 -3.71 21.02 -5.78
C TYR A 62 -3.35 22.50 -5.51
N GLY A 63 -3.84 23.08 -4.42
CA GLY A 63 -3.48 24.43 -3.98
C GLY A 63 -2.18 24.52 -3.17
N PHE A 64 -1.53 23.39 -2.87
CA PHE A 64 -0.28 23.39 -2.12
C PHE A 64 0.89 23.78 -3.02
N ARG A 65 1.82 24.54 -2.43
CA ARG A 65 3.05 24.97 -3.10
C ARG A 65 4.06 23.83 -3.25
N ASP A 66 3.96 22.82 -2.39
CA ASP A 66 4.95 21.76 -2.25
C ASP A 66 4.30 20.38 -2.11
N VAL A 67 5.00 19.36 -2.62
CA VAL A 67 4.56 17.96 -2.64
C VAL A 67 4.60 17.36 -1.24
N ASP A 68 5.55 17.75 -0.39
CA ASP A 68 5.64 17.21 0.97
C ASP A 68 4.42 17.61 1.80
N SER A 69 3.89 18.83 1.59
CA SER A 69 2.62 19.25 2.22
C SER A 69 1.43 18.36 1.81
N MET A 70 1.41 17.86 0.56
CA MET A 70 0.40 16.92 0.10
C MET A 70 0.59 15.54 0.75
N ILE A 71 1.83 15.07 0.84
CA ILE A 71 2.18 13.80 1.49
C ILE A 71 1.79 13.84 2.98
N ASP A 72 2.11 14.92 3.67
CA ASP A 72 1.73 15.15 5.06
C ASP A 72 0.21 15.09 5.22
N MET A 73 -0.55 15.78 4.36
CA MET A 73 -2.01 15.70 4.38
C MET A 73 -2.51 14.25 4.20
N VAL A 74 -1.94 13.48 3.27
CA VAL A 74 -2.30 12.07 3.10
C VAL A 74 -1.97 11.25 4.35
N LEU A 75 -0.79 11.46 4.93
CA LEU A 75 -0.34 10.76 6.12
C LEU A 75 -1.26 11.05 7.32
N LEU A 76 -1.63 12.33 7.51
CA LEU A 76 -2.57 12.78 8.55
C LEU A 76 -3.95 12.13 8.43
N TYR A 77 -4.48 11.98 7.22
CA TYR A 77 -5.84 11.46 6.99
C TYR A 77 -5.92 9.94 6.92
N CYS A 78 -4.88 9.27 6.42
CA CYS A 78 -4.90 7.83 6.15
C CYS A 78 -4.17 6.99 7.20
N SER A 79 -3.41 7.61 8.11
CA SER A 79 -2.68 6.92 9.17
C SER A 79 -3.36 7.11 10.52
N ASP A 80 -3.15 6.18 11.46
CA ASP A 80 -3.61 6.33 12.85
C ASP A 80 -2.64 7.16 13.70
N LEU A 81 -2.11 8.26 13.13
CA LEU A 81 -1.16 9.13 13.83
C LEU A 81 -1.86 9.88 14.97
N LYS A 82 -1.36 9.70 16.19
CA LYS A 82 -1.83 10.45 17.37
C LYS A 82 -1.02 11.73 17.50
N ILE A 83 -1.58 12.84 17.00
CA ILE A 83 -0.89 14.13 17.01
C ILE A 83 -1.32 14.94 18.23
N PRO A 84 -0.39 15.32 19.11
CA PRO A 84 -0.68 16.23 20.20
C PRO A 84 -0.88 17.63 19.63
N LEU A 85 -2.13 18.10 19.60
CA LEU A 85 -2.42 19.45 19.13
C LEU A 85 -2.14 20.47 20.25
N PRO A 86 -1.51 21.62 19.95
CA PRO A 86 -1.04 22.58 20.96
C PRO A 86 -2.12 23.04 21.96
N ASN A 87 -3.39 23.01 21.54
CA ASN A 87 -4.55 23.49 22.31
C ASN A 87 -5.60 22.41 22.57
N ARG A 88 -5.27 21.12 22.41
CA ARG A 88 -6.15 20.01 22.82
C ARG A 88 -5.35 19.07 23.71
N ASN A 89 -5.44 19.27 25.02
CA ASN A 89 -4.92 18.33 26.00
C ASN A 89 -5.50 16.95 25.70
N ARG A 90 -4.63 15.92 25.62
CA ARG A 90 -5.03 14.55 25.31
C ARG A 90 -6.12 14.13 26.29
N VAL A 91 -7.34 14.00 25.81
CA VAL A 91 -8.38 13.34 26.61
C VAL A 91 -7.97 11.87 26.65
N LYS A 92 -7.58 11.41 27.85
CA LYS A 92 -7.27 10.01 28.11
C LYS A 92 -8.56 9.21 27.97
N TYR A 93 -8.86 8.70 26.78
CA TYR A 93 -9.80 7.59 26.67
C TYR A 93 -8.96 6.31 26.68
N ALA A 94 -9.15 5.57 27.78
CA ALA A 94 -8.62 4.24 28.03
C ALA A 94 -9.15 3.22 27.03
#